data_AF-I9T7C0-F1
#
_entry.id   AF-I9T7C0-F1
#
_cell.length_a   1.000
_cell.length_b   1.000
_cell.length_c   1.000
_cell.angle_alpha   90.00
_cell.angle_beta   90.00
_cell.angle_gamma   90.00
#
_symmetry.space_group_name_H-M   'P 1'
#
loop_
_entity.id
_entity.type
_entity.pdbx_description
1 polymer ?
#
loop_
_entity_poly.entity_id
_entity_poly.type
_entity_poly.pdbx_seq_one_letter_code
_entity_poly.pdbx_strand_id
1 'polypeptide(L)'
;MIIIGANIDTYEYFEYVCRKKKSMEDVLAINVKRICKEKGLLMKELAAKLNITPESLTRAIKGQTQLSTIRNIAAALNVSVTELVKERESTSQILRGYVEIGSNNIYYFDSLAKLRNILHREGIDLG
;
A
#
# COMPACT_ATOMS: atom_id res chain seq x y z
N MET A 1 12.17 -12.18 8.14
CA MET A 1 11.68 -13.35 8.90
C MET A 1 11.40 -12.87 10.31
N ILE A 2 10.14 -12.62 10.64
CA ILE A 2 9.74 -12.22 12.00
C ILE A 2 9.09 -13.47 12.60
N ILE A 3 9.75 -14.09 13.57
CA ILE A 3 9.18 -15.17 14.38
C ILE A 3 8.37 -14.47 15.46
N ILE A 4 7.04 -14.47 15.34
CA ILE A 4 6.17 -13.85 16.34
C ILE A 4 5.67 -14.99 17.23
N GLY A 5 6.25 -15.10 18.44
CA GLY A 5 5.74 -15.97 19.48
C GLY A 5 4.34 -15.52 19.87
N ALA A 6 3.39 -16.46 19.92
CA ALA A 6 1.98 -16.18 20.14
C ALA A 6 1.75 -15.53 21.51
N ASN A 7 1.38 -14.26 21.49
CA ASN A 7 0.51 -13.64 22.48
C ASN A 7 -0.68 -13.05 21.70
N ILE A 8 -1.83 -12.91 22.34
CA ILE A 8 -3.13 -12.53 21.74
C ILE A 8 -3.06 -11.28 20.82
N ASP A 9 -2.03 -10.44 21.01
CA ASP A 9 -1.64 -9.31 20.16
C ASP A 9 -1.32 -9.67 18.70
N THR A 10 -1.08 -10.95 18.38
CA THR A 10 -0.74 -11.40 17.01
C THR A 10 -1.91 -11.27 16.03
N TYR A 11 -3.15 -11.52 16.47
CA TYR A 11 -4.32 -11.42 15.58
C TYR A 11 -4.69 -9.97 15.30
N GLU A 12 -4.62 -9.11 16.31
CA GLU A 12 -4.85 -7.68 16.17
C GLU A 12 -3.76 -7.02 15.30
N TYR A 13 -2.50 -7.45 15.44
CA TYR A 13 -1.42 -7.04 14.55
C TYR A 13 -1.59 -7.57 13.12
N PHE A 14 -2.09 -8.80 12.96
CA PHE A 14 -2.37 -9.37 11.64
C PHE A 14 -3.51 -8.64 10.93
N GLU A 15 -4.60 -8.35 11.64
CA GLU A 15 -5.69 -7.52 11.14
C GLU A 15 -5.20 -6.10 10.81
N TYR A 16 -4.38 -5.49 11.67
CA TYR A 16 -3.78 -4.19 11.43
C TYR A 16 -2.98 -4.13 10.12
N VAL A 17 -2.14 -5.14 9.86
CA VAL A 17 -1.36 -5.24 8.61
C VAL A 17 -2.29 -5.46 7.40
N CYS A 18 -3.29 -6.33 7.51
CA CYS A 18 -4.24 -6.60 6.43
C CYS A 18 -5.18 -5.43 6.12
N ARG A 19 -5.48 -4.57 7.10
CA ARG A 19 -6.45 -3.47 6.98
C ARG A 19 -5.91 -2.25 6.23
N LYS A 20 -4.59 -2.14 5.99
CA LYS A 20 -4.03 -1.14 5.06
C LYS A 20 -4.21 -1.54 3.60
N LYS A 21 -5.46 -1.73 3.17
CA LYS A 21 -5.83 -1.60 1.76
C LYS A 21 -5.60 -0.14 1.36
N LYS A 22 -4.59 0.13 0.54
CA LYS A 22 -4.45 1.43 -0.15
C LYS A 22 -5.72 1.68 -0.96
N SER A 23 -6.35 2.82 -0.75
CA SER A 23 -7.39 3.31 -1.66
C SER A 23 -6.73 3.62 -3.01
N MET A 24 -7.41 3.31 -4.11
CA MET A 24 -7.03 3.69 -5.48
C MET A 24 -6.73 5.20 -5.62
N GLU A 25 -7.34 6.04 -4.77
CA GLU A 25 -7.10 7.49 -4.69
C GLU A 25 -5.67 7.86 -4.28
N ASP A 26 -4.93 6.97 -3.62
CA ASP A 26 -3.55 7.23 -3.22
C ASP A 26 -2.55 6.98 -4.37
N VAL A 27 -2.91 6.24 -5.41
CA VAL A 27 -1.97 5.78 -6.45
C VAL A 27 -1.34 6.97 -7.18
N LEU A 28 -2.16 7.94 -7.59
CA LEU A 28 -1.69 9.15 -8.25
C LEU A 28 -0.76 9.95 -7.33
N ALA A 29 -1.18 10.21 -6.09
CA ALA A 29 -0.39 10.96 -5.12
C ALA A 29 0.95 10.28 -4.80
N ILE A 30 0.97 8.94 -4.70
CA ILE A 30 2.17 8.15 -4.48
C ILE A 30 3.12 8.25 -5.69
N ASN A 31 2.59 8.06 -6.90
CA ASN A 31 3.40 8.08 -8.11
C ASN A 31 3.99 9.46 -8.37
N VAL A 32 3.21 10.53 -8.21
CA VAL A 32 3.69 11.91 -8.34
C VAL A 32 4.83 12.20 -7.36
N LYS A 33 4.65 11.86 -6.08
CA LYS A 33 5.71 12.04 -5.05
C LYS A 33 6.98 11.24 -5.38
N ARG A 34 6.82 10.00 -5.83
CA ARG A 34 7.93 9.13 -6.22
C ARG A 34 8.71 9.71 -7.39
N ILE A 35 8.02 10.08 -8.47
CA ILE A 35 8.65 10.63 -9.69
C ILE A 35 9.34 11.96 -9.40
N CYS A 36 8.73 12.81 -8.57
CA CYS A 36 9.39 14.02 -8.07
C CYS A 36 10.72 13.70 -7.38
N LYS A 37 10.73 12.72 -6.45
CA LYS A 37 11.94 12.30 -5.74
C LYS A 37 13.00 11.72 -6.69
N GLU A 38 12.61 10.88 -7.63
CA GLU A 38 13.51 10.29 -8.63
C GLU A 38 14.16 11.35 -9.54
N LYS A 39 13.44 12.43 -9.83
CA LYS A 39 13.91 13.56 -10.64
C LYS A 39 14.60 14.66 -9.82
N GLY A 40 14.76 14.49 -8.50
CA GLY A 40 15.31 15.53 -7.62
C GLY A 40 14.45 16.80 -7.54
N LEU A 41 13.17 16.70 -7.88
CA LEU A 41 12.21 17.81 -7.92
C LEU A 41 11.39 17.86 -6.62
N LEU A 42 11.25 19.03 -6.01
CA LEU A 42 10.39 19.23 -4.85
C LEU A 42 8.93 19.44 -5.27
N MET A 43 7.99 19.05 -4.40
CA MET A 43 6.56 19.18 -4.69
C MET A 43 6.11 20.63 -4.88
N LYS A 44 6.73 21.57 -4.17
CA LYS A 44 6.52 23.02 -4.35
C LYS A 44 6.98 23.51 -5.72
N GLU A 45 8.03 22.92 -6.29
CA GLU A 45 8.55 23.27 -7.61
C GLU A 45 7.65 22.70 -8.70
N LEU A 46 7.07 21.51 -8.49
CA LEU A 46 6.03 20.99 -9.38
C LEU A 46 4.78 21.90 -9.37
N ALA A 47 4.35 22.35 -8.19
CA ALA A 47 3.22 23.28 -8.08
C ALA A 47 3.51 24.60 -8.82
N ALA A 48 4.72 25.14 -8.67
CA ALA A 48 5.17 26.32 -9.40
C ALA A 48 5.19 26.10 -10.92
N LYS A 49 5.67 24.95 -11.41
CA LYS A 49 5.63 24.59 -12.84
C LYS A 49 4.22 24.50 -13.41
N LEU A 50 3.26 24.11 -12.58
CA LEU A 50 1.84 24.01 -12.94
C LEU A 50 1.08 25.33 -12.74
N ASN A 51 1.75 26.38 -12.23
CA ASN A 51 1.16 27.67 -11.89
C ASN A 51 -0.03 27.54 -10.93
N ILE A 52 0.09 26.65 -9.94
CA ILE A 52 -0.91 26.43 -8.88
C ILE A 52 -0.24 26.45 -7.51
N THR A 53 -1.03 26.58 -6.46
CA THR A 53 -0.52 26.51 -5.09
C THR A 53 -0.20 25.06 -4.68
N PRO A 54 0.75 24.82 -3.76
CA PRO A 54 1.03 23.48 -3.22
C PRO A 54 -0.18 22.80 -2.59
N GLU A 55 -1.08 23.57 -1.97
CA GLU A 55 -2.34 23.08 -1.40
C GLU A 55 -3.29 22.62 -2.50
N SER A 56 -3.37 23.40 -3.59
CA SER A 56 -4.18 23.07 -4.77
C SER A 56 -3.65 21.81 -5.46
N LEU A 57 -2.33 21.66 -5.58
CA LEU A 57 -1.70 20.44 -6.08
C LEU A 57 -2.00 19.25 -5.18
N THR A 58 -1.90 19.41 -3.86
CA THR A 58 -2.17 18.34 -2.89
C THR A 58 -3.63 17.89 -2.96
N ARG A 59 -4.57 18.83 -3.10
CA ARG A 59 -5.99 18.54 -3.27
C ARG A 59 -6.28 17.89 -4.62
N ALA A 60 -5.60 18.33 -5.67
CA ALA A 60 -5.71 17.75 -7.01
C ALA A 60 -5.26 16.28 -7.06
N ILE A 61 -4.17 15.91 -6.40
CA ILE A 61 -3.64 14.53 -6.44
C ILE A 61 -4.32 13.58 -5.44
N LYS A 62 -5.03 14.08 -4.43
CA LYS A 62 -5.71 13.28 -3.40
C LYS A 62 -7.25 13.21 -3.54
N GLY A 63 -7.85 14.10 -4.33
CA GLY A 63 -9.31 14.23 -4.46
C GLY A 63 -9.83 13.82 -5.84
N GLN A 64 -10.99 14.36 -6.24
CA GLN A 64 -11.61 14.14 -7.55
C GLN A 64 -10.79 14.79 -8.68
N THR A 65 -9.73 14.11 -9.11
CA THR A 65 -8.84 14.58 -10.17
C THR A 65 -9.50 14.42 -11.53
N GLN A 66 -9.64 15.51 -12.28
CA GLN A 66 -10.03 15.43 -13.69
C GLN A 66 -8.84 14.94 -14.55
N LEU A 67 -9.13 14.25 -15.65
CA LEU A 67 -8.11 13.77 -16.60
C LEU A 67 -7.22 14.91 -17.13
N SER A 68 -7.77 16.11 -17.27
CA SER A 68 -7.05 17.34 -17.63
C SER A 68 -5.90 17.64 -16.66
N THR A 69 -6.18 17.56 -15.36
CA THR A 69 -5.18 17.78 -14.30
C THR A 69 -4.10 16.71 -14.31
N ILE A 70 -4.47 15.43 -14.51
CA ILE A 70 -3.50 14.32 -14.62
C ILE A 70 -2.56 14.55 -15.80
N ARG A 71 -3.10 14.96 -16.97
CA ARG A 71 -2.29 15.28 -18.15
C ARG A 71 -1.32 16.43 -17.90
N ASN A 72 -1.77 17.48 -17.23
CA ASN A 72 -0.91 18.63 -16.91
C ASN A 72 0.24 18.23 -15.99
N ILE A 73 -0.03 17.40 -14.97
CA ILE A 73 1.00 16.86 -14.08
C ILE A 73 1.98 15.97 -14.86
N ALA A 74 1.49 15.12 -15.77
CA ALA A 74 2.31 14.25 -16.60
C ALA A 74 3.27 15.06 -17.49
N ALA A 75 2.75 16.11 -18.12
CA ALA A 75 3.52 17.03 -18.93
C ALA A 75 4.58 17.77 -18.10
N ALA A 76 4.21 18.29 -16.93
CA ALA A 76 5.14 19.00 -16.04
C ALA A 76 6.27 18.10 -15.49
N LEU A 77 5.99 16.80 -15.32
CA LEU A 77 6.96 15.80 -14.91
C LEU A 77 7.70 15.13 -16.09
N ASN A 78 7.30 15.42 -17.33
CA ASN A 78 7.78 14.76 -18.54
C ASN A 78 7.72 13.23 -18.45
N VAL A 79 6.53 12.70 -18.15
CA VAL A 79 6.20 11.26 -18.07
C VAL A 79 4.88 10.98 -18.78
N SER A 80 4.58 9.71 -19.05
CA SER A 80 3.27 9.33 -19.61
C SER A 80 2.15 9.40 -18.56
N VAL A 81 0.92 9.66 -19.00
CA VAL A 81 -0.27 9.59 -18.11
C VAL A 81 -0.38 8.21 -17.46
N THR A 82 -0.10 7.15 -18.24
CA THR A 82 -0.09 5.77 -17.75
C THR A 82 0.88 5.60 -16.59
N GLU A 83 2.04 6.23 -16.59
CA GLU A 83 2.99 6.12 -15.48
C GLU A 83 2.51 6.80 -14.18
N LEU A 84 1.65 7.81 -14.28
CA LEU A 84 1.04 8.45 -13.12
C LEU A 84 -0.08 7.62 -12.49
N VAL A 85 -0.88 6.95 -13.32
CA VAL A 85 -2.08 6.21 -12.87
C VAL A 85 -1.86 4.70 -12.76
N LYS A 86 -0.76 4.18 -13.31
CA LYS A 86 -0.40 2.77 -13.16
C LYS A 86 -0.13 2.51 -11.69
N GLU A 87 -0.97 1.67 -11.12
CA GLU A 87 -0.57 0.85 -10.00
C GLU A 87 0.65 0.06 -10.49
N ARG A 88 1.86 0.53 -10.16
CA ARG A 88 2.92 -0.44 -9.98
C ARG A 88 2.38 -1.39 -8.94
N GLU A 89 2.59 -2.69 -9.13
CA GLU A 89 2.50 -3.62 -8.02
C GLU A 89 3.36 -2.99 -6.92
N SER A 90 2.70 -2.26 -6.00
CA SER A 90 3.12 -2.24 -4.61
C SER A 90 3.34 -3.71 -4.42
N THR A 91 4.58 -4.17 -4.23
CA THR A 91 4.86 -5.56 -3.94
C THR A 91 3.83 -5.93 -2.91
N SER A 92 2.73 -6.56 -3.34
CA SER A 92 1.49 -6.59 -2.57
C SER A 92 1.94 -7.39 -1.40
N GLN A 93 2.24 -6.75 -0.26
CA GLN A 93 3.21 -7.33 0.67
C GLN A 93 2.68 -8.71 0.95
N ILE A 94 3.35 -9.74 0.38
CA ILE A 94 2.73 -11.05 0.34
C ILE A 94 2.96 -11.53 1.75
N LEU A 95 1.93 -11.40 2.57
CA LEU A 95 1.99 -11.69 3.97
C LEU A 95 2.05 -13.21 4.09
N ARG A 96 3.28 -13.71 4.09
CA ARG A 96 3.61 -15.11 4.29
C ARG A 96 4.03 -15.28 5.73
N GLY A 97 3.41 -16.22 6.40
CA GLY A 97 3.70 -16.55 7.79
C GLY A 97 3.87 -18.04 7.98
N TYR A 98 4.49 -18.37 9.10
CA TYR A 98 4.53 -19.72 9.63
C TYR A 98 3.95 -19.66 11.04
N VAL A 99 3.16 -20.67 11.41
CA VAL A 99 2.63 -20.85 12.76
C VAL A 99 3.07 -22.22 13.26
N GLU A 100 3.62 -22.26 14.47
CA GLU A 100 3.93 -23.51 15.17
C GLU A 100 2.80 -23.82 16.14
N ILE A 101 2.27 -25.04 16.07
CA ILE A 101 1.19 -25.52 16.95
C ILE A 101 1.64 -26.82 17.60
N GLY A 102 1.62 -26.86 18.93
CA GLY A 102 2.15 -27.98 19.70
C GLY A 102 3.68 -28.04 19.67
N SER A 103 4.24 -29.24 19.84
CA SER A 103 5.68 -29.42 20.07
C SER A 103 6.55 -29.53 18.81
N ASN A 104 5.97 -29.62 17.60
CA ASN A 104 6.76 -29.82 16.38
C ASN A 104 6.04 -29.57 15.03
N ASN A 105 4.80 -29.04 15.02
CA ASN A 105 4.07 -28.84 13.77
C ASN A 105 4.16 -27.38 13.32
N ILE A 106 4.87 -27.12 12.22
CA ILE A 106 4.97 -25.80 11.61
C ILE A 106 4.12 -25.77 10.34
N TYR A 107 3.19 -24.82 10.28
CA TYR A 107 2.27 -24.63 9.16
C TYR A 107 2.52 -23.31 8.44
N TYR A 108 2.55 -23.36 7.12
CA TYR A 108 2.65 -22.17 6.26
C TYR A 108 1.27 -21.58 5.94
N PHE A 109 1.17 -20.26 5.93
CA PHE A 109 -0.01 -19.55 5.45
C PHE A 109 0.33 -18.26 4.70
N ASP A 110 -0.56 -17.87 3.78
CA ASP A 110 -0.49 -16.68 2.94
C ASP A 110 -1.79 -15.86 2.96
N SER A 111 -2.75 -16.27 3.80
CA SER A 111 -4.04 -15.59 3.96
C SER A 111 -4.65 -15.89 5.33
N LEU A 112 -5.51 -14.99 5.81
CA LEU A 112 -6.32 -15.20 7.01
C LEU A 112 -7.17 -16.48 6.92
N ALA A 113 -7.76 -16.74 5.75
CA ALA A 113 -8.60 -17.91 5.54
C ALA A 113 -7.81 -19.20 5.75
N LYS A 114 -6.58 -19.28 5.19
CA LYS A 114 -5.71 -20.44 5.37
C LYS A 114 -5.26 -20.61 6.81
N LEU A 115 -4.89 -19.52 7.50
CA LEU A 115 -4.57 -19.55 8.92
C LEU A 115 -5.75 -20.05 9.77
N ARG A 116 -6.95 -19.52 9.55
CA ARG A 116 -8.17 -19.95 10.26
C ARG A 116 -8.48 -21.43 10.05
N ASN A 117 -8.32 -21.92 8.83
CA ASN A 117 -8.49 -23.34 8.54
C ASN A 117 -7.45 -24.22 9.26
N ILE A 118 -6.19 -23.77 9.36
CA ILE A 118 -5.16 -24.48 10.12
C ILE A 118 -5.56 -24.55 11.61
N LEU A 119 -5.93 -23.42 12.21
CA LEU A 119 -6.31 -23.36 13.63
C LEU A 119 -7.52 -24.24 13.94
N HIS A 120 -8.56 -24.19 13.09
CA HIS A 120 -9.75 -25.02 13.26
C HIS A 120 -9.46 -26.51 13.17
N ARG A 121 -8.56 -26.93 12.25
CA ARG A 121 -8.14 -28.34 12.13
C ARG A 121 -7.36 -28.83 13.34
N GLU A 122 -6.58 -27.96 13.96
CA GLU A 122 -5.85 -28.26 15.20
C GLU A 122 -6.71 -28.09 16.47
N GLY A 123 -8.01 -27.80 16.32
CA GLY A 123 -8.95 -27.66 17.44
C GLY A 123 -8.80 -26.36 18.23
N ILE A 124 -8.16 -25.34 17.65
CA ILE A 124 -7.98 -24.01 18.25
C ILE A 124 -9.09 -23.10 17.72
N ASP A 125 -10.01 -22.72 18.59
CA ASP A 125 -11.04 -21.72 18.31
C ASP A 125 -10.60 -20.34 18.81
N LEU A 126 -10.74 -19.31 17.98
CA LEU A 126 -10.27 -17.96 18.29
C LEU A 126 -11.36 -17.03 18.85
N GLY A 127 -12.61 -17.49 18.93
CA GLY A 127 -13.74 -16.67 19.40
C GLY A 127 -14.29 -15.73 18.34
#